data_AF-A0A6J0HTH5-F1
#
_entry.id   AF-A0A6J0HTH5-F1
#
_cell.length_a   1.000
_cell.length_b   1.000
_cell.length_c   1.000
_cell.angle_alpha   90.00
_cell.angle_beta   90.00
_cell.angle_gamma   90.00
#
_symmetry.space_group_name_H-M   'P 1'
#
loop_
_entity.id
_entity.type
_entity.pdbx_description
1 polymer ?
#
loop_
_entity_poly.entity_id
_entity_poly.type
_entity_poly.pdbx_seq_one_letter_code
_entity_poly.pdbx_strand_id
1 'polypeptide(L)'
;MAGAALALRAGRARACAPAPRCVSGAVKERSGRCRGPAAVMGPPPLLLPVLPVLVLWGLGGARAEDACDAPARLIYAELEEKFRGTESFPVGSQVSFICRPGYMKIPGKSLTLTCGPDLQWAPKEQFCTERRCKHPGELANGVVDVTDLTFGSTATFSCREGYRLFGNQQVTCVIRNEGVDWDREMPFCEVIPCDPPPSIANGHHTEAANYVYQTAVSYSCDDVPAGSHPFSLIGSDTIFCTSNEHSNGVWSGPPPQCRVVKCENPRVKNGYKISGFESSYTYKDSVQFVCNPGYYMVGEDIISCAEDNTWSPPIPTCEKNVCGAPEVTNGAVVPLKSVYNEGESVKIKCNARCSFPDGTKEVTVACQGQKTWSYFPECRCGYVIACICVLVVIVVLLAAFWAYKKFFSQNGKRDSTPCTAEYKMCKA
;
A
#
# COMPACT_ATOMS: atom_id res chain seq x y z
N MET A 1 -25.45 38.73 42.45
CA MET A 1 -26.05 37.66 43.27
C MET A 1 -25.92 36.34 42.53
N ALA A 2 -25.71 35.26 43.30
CA ALA A 2 -25.57 33.84 42.95
C ALA A 2 -26.13 33.39 41.59
N GLY A 3 -25.56 32.44 40.85
CA GLY A 3 -24.73 31.30 41.22
C GLY A 3 -25.20 30.07 40.41
N ALA A 4 -24.41 29.00 40.49
CA ALA A 4 -24.68 27.63 40.04
C ALA A 4 -24.16 27.21 38.64
N ALA A 5 -23.12 26.38 38.71
CA ALA A 5 -22.68 25.43 37.71
C ALA A 5 -23.67 24.26 37.56
N LEU A 6 -23.69 23.58 36.41
CA LEU A 6 -23.30 22.17 36.31
C LEU A 6 -23.18 21.73 34.83
N ALA A 7 -22.26 20.80 34.63
CA ALA A 7 -21.79 20.25 33.36
C ALA A 7 -22.74 19.21 32.74
N LEU A 8 -22.59 18.96 31.43
CA LEU A 8 -22.81 17.64 30.83
C LEU A 8 -21.95 17.47 29.56
N ARG A 9 -21.16 16.38 29.56
CA ARG A 9 -20.35 15.85 28.44
C ARG A 9 -21.22 15.02 27.49
N ALA A 10 -20.97 15.14 26.20
CA ALA A 10 -21.04 14.09 25.16
C ALA A 10 -20.56 14.76 23.85
N GLY A 11 -19.82 14.20 22.91
CA GLY A 11 -19.27 12.87 22.64
C GLY A 11 -18.76 13.01 21.20
N ARG A 12 -17.45 12.91 20.98
CA ARG A 12 -16.82 13.12 19.66
C ARG A 12 -17.22 11.98 18.71
N ALA A 13 -17.89 12.32 17.61
CA ALA A 13 -18.06 11.46 16.46
C ALA A 13 -16.72 11.33 15.72
N ARG A 14 -16.27 10.10 15.45
CA ARG A 14 -15.25 9.81 14.44
C ARG A 14 -15.89 9.04 13.30
N ALA A 15 -15.81 9.64 12.12
CA ALA A 15 -16.24 9.10 10.84
C ALA A 15 -15.35 7.92 10.43
N CYS A 16 -15.96 6.88 9.85
CA CYS A 16 -15.29 5.82 9.13
C CYS A 16 -15.17 6.19 7.64
N ALA A 17 -14.00 5.91 7.07
CA ALA A 17 -13.71 5.96 5.64
C ALA A 17 -14.11 4.61 4.96
N PRO A 18 -14.17 4.56 3.61
CA PRO A 18 -15.07 3.67 2.87
C PRO A 18 -14.47 2.31 2.45
N ALA A 19 -15.39 1.43 2.01
CA ALA A 19 -15.17 0.06 1.55
C ALA A 19 -14.45 -0.07 0.19
N PRO A 20 -13.85 -1.24 -0.12
CA PRO A 20 -13.55 -1.63 -1.48
C PRO A 20 -14.65 -2.50 -2.11
N ARG A 21 -14.82 -2.31 -3.43
CA ARG A 21 -15.71 -3.06 -4.33
C ARG A 21 -15.15 -4.46 -4.61
N CYS A 22 -16.03 -5.43 -4.84
CA CYS A 22 -15.72 -6.67 -5.55
C CYS A 22 -16.70 -6.88 -6.70
N VAL A 23 -16.16 -7.37 -7.82
CA VAL A 23 -16.80 -7.53 -9.14
C VAL A 23 -16.88 -9.02 -9.49
N SER A 24 -18.07 -9.44 -9.93
CA SER A 24 -18.47 -10.54 -10.81
C SER A 24 -17.91 -11.99 -10.69
N GLY A 25 -18.83 -12.96 -10.66
CA GLY A 25 -18.97 -13.93 -11.78
C GLY A 25 -18.87 -15.45 -11.51
N ALA A 26 -20.02 -16.14 -11.68
CA ALA A 26 -20.26 -17.57 -12.03
C ALA A 26 -19.90 -18.70 -11.01
N VAL A 27 -20.85 -19.38 -10.33
CA VAL A 27 -21.72 -20.53 -10.73
C VAL A 27 -20.91 -21.82 -11.03
N LYS A 28 -20.99 -22.95 -10.29
CA LYS A 28 -22.18 -23.82 -10.06
C LYS A 28 -21.94 -24.88 -8.94
N GLU A 29 -23.04 -25.22 -8.25
CA GLU A 29 -23.42 -26.41 -7.43
C GLU A 29 -22.35 -27.47 -7.06
N ARG A 30 -22.27 -28.05 -5.85
CA ARG A 30 -23.35 -28.65 -5.04
C ARG A 30 -22.81 -29.04 -3.65
N SER A 31 -23.71 -29.05 -2.66
CA SER A 31 -23.71 -29.92 -1.45
C SER A 31 -22.75 -29.62 -0.28
N GLY A 32 -23.32 -29.11 0.83
CA GLY A 32 -23.22 -29.85 2.11
C GLY A 32 -22.28 -29.33 3.22
N ARG A 33 -22.76 -28.32 3.96
CA ARG A 33 -22.74 -28.10 5.43
C ARG A 33 -21.44 -28.19 6.28
N CYS A 34 -21.25 -27.13 7.08
CA CYS A 34 -20.23 -26.89 8.09
C CYS A 34 -20.25 -27.82 9.33
N ARG A 35 -19.08 -28.04 9.95
CA ARG A 35 -18.87 -28.13 11.42
C ARG A 35 -17.41 -27.84 11.79
N GLY A 36 -17.26 -27.18 12.95
CA GLY A 36 -15.99 -26.73 13.55
C GLY A 36 -15.17 -27.82 14.26
N PRO A 37 -14.21 -27.42 15.11
CA PRO A 37 -12.93 -28.10 15.29
C PRO A 37 -12.97 -29.28 16.28
N ALA A 38 -12.10 -30.26 16.03
CA ALA A 38 -11.88 -31.42 16.85
C ALA A 38 -10.93 -31.10 18.02
N ALA A 39 -11.34 -31.46 19.24
CA ALA A 39 -10.47 -31.59 20.41
C ALA A 39 -10.09 -33.07 20.56
N VAL A 40 -8.81 -33.33 20.85
CA VAL A 40 -8.28 -34.68 21.09
C VAL A 40 -8.16 -34.89 22.61
N MET A 41 -8.89 -35.87 23.14
CA MET A 41 -8.75 -36.40 24.51
C MET A 41 -8.22 -37.83 24.42
N GLY A 42 -7.30 -38.18 25.33
CA GLY A 42 -6.69 -39.50 25.44
C GLY A 42 -7.62 -40.61 25.95
N PRO A 43 -7.15 -41.88 25.93
CA PRO A 43 -7.94 -43.02 26.40
C PRO A 43 -7.60 -43.44 27.86
N PRO A 44 -8.59 -44.02 28.60
CA PRO A 44 -8.43 -44.61 29.93
C PRO A 44 -8.33 -46.17 29.89
N PRO A 45 -8.19 -46.86 31.05
CA PRO A 45 -7.56 -48.19 31.17
C PRO A 45 -8.56 -49.35 31.32
N LEU A 46 -8.05 -50.59 31.20
CA LEU A 46 -8.74 -51.80 31.64
C LEU A 46 -7.82 -52.71 32.46
N LEU A 47 -8.36 -53.11 33.62
CA LEU A 47 -7.89 -54.10 34.58
C LEU A 47 -8.21 -55.53 34.11
N LEU A 48 -7.49 -56.52 34.64
CA LEU A 48 -7.91 -57.86 35.10
C LEU A 48 -6.64 -58.74 35.39
N PRO A 49 -6.72 -59.89 36.07
CA PRO A 49 -6.73 -60.04 37.53
C PRO A 49 -5.56 -60.88 38.08
N VAL A 50 -5.45 -60.94 39.41
CA VAL A 50 -4.44 -61.66 40.21
C VAL A 50 -4.92 -63.08 40.52
N LEU A 51 -4.03 -64.11 40.53
CA LEU A 51 -3.83 -65.14 41.59
C LEU A 51 -2.97 -66.35 41.12
N PRO A 52 -2.37 -67.16 42.03
CA PRO A 52 -0.92 -67.31 42.15
C PRO A 52 -0.44 -68.78 42.11
N VAL A 53 0.87 -69.05 42.01
CA VAL A 53 1.50 -70.20 42.70
C VAL A 53 2.94 -69.87 43.13
N LEU A 54 3.18 -70.25 44.37
CA LEU A 54 4.34 -70.21 45.26
C LEU A 54 5.58 -71.01 44.81
N VAL A 55 6.73 -70.57 45.35
CA VAL A 55 7.83 -71.36 45.94
C VAL A 55 9.12 -71.61 45.12
N LEU A 56 10.10 -70.75 45.47
CA LEU A 56 11.45 -70.97 46.00
C LEU A 56 12.53 -71.76 45.21
N TRP A 57 13.57 -70.98 44.87
CA TRP A 57 15.02 -71.15 45.13
C TRP A 57 15.85 -72.05 44.20
N GLY A 58 16.82 -71.41 43.54
CA GLY A 58 17.92 -72.03 42.82
C GLY A 58 18.97 -70.98 42.49
N LEU A 59 19.93 -70.83 43.39
CA LEU A 59 21.05 -69.88 43.44
C LEU A 59 21.76 -69.60 42.10
N GLY A 60 21.99 -68.31 41.85
CA GLY A 60 22.91 -67.78 40.85
C GLY A 60 23.13 -66.30 41.10
N GLY A 61 23.63 -65.96 42.30
CA GLY A 61 23.97 -64.59 42.64
C GLY A 61 25.11 -64.08 41.76
N ALA A 62 24.78 -63.19 40.82
CA ALA A 62 25.69 -62.13 40.42
C ALA A 62 25.31 -60.91 41.25
N ARG A 63 26.21 -60.46 42.13
CA ARG A 63 26.12 -59.13 42.75
C ARG A 63 25.90 -58.14 41.61
N ALA A 64 24.82 -57.36 41.65
CA ALA A 64 24.84 -56.07 40.99
C ALA A 64 25.96 -55.29 41.68
N GLU A 65 27.09 -55.11 40.99
CA GLU A 65 28.16 -54.28 41.52
C GLU A 65 27.59 -52.85 41.62
N ASP A 66 27.68 -52.25 42.81
CA ASP A 66 27.28 -50.87 43.05
C ASP A 66 28.22 -49.94 42.26
N ALA A 67 27.93 -49.76 40.97
CA ALA A 67 28.75 -49.05 40.01
C ALA A 67 27.90 -48.20 39.05
N CYS A 68 28.41 -47.02 38.69
CA CYS A 68 27.84 -46.15 37.68
C CYS A 68 28.25 -46.63 36.27
N ASP A 69 27.32 -46.51 35.31
CA ASP A 69 27.64 -46.64 33.89
C ASP A 69 28.57 -45.50 33.41
N ALA A 70 29.17 -45.67 32.23
CA ALA A 70 29.93 -44.63 31.57
C ALA A 70 29.16 -43.30 31.49
N PRO A 71 29.80 -42.16 31.83
CA PRO A 71 29.15 -40.85 31.76
C PRO A 71 28.60 -40.53 30.36
N ALA A 72 27.46 -39.84 30.31
CA ALA A 72 26.86 -39.41 29.05
C ALA A 72 27.78 -38.47 28.26
N ARG A 73 27.71 -38.56 26.91
CA ARG A 73 28.48 -37.66 26.02
C ARG A 73 27.94 -36.23 26.11
N LEU A 74 28.84 -35.28 26.39
CA LEU A 74 28.52 -33.87 26.50
C LEU A 74 28.92 -33.10 25.22
N ILE A 75 28.12 -32.09 24.87
CA ILE A 75 28.36 -31.20 23.70
C ILE A 75 29.48 -30.20 23.99
N TYR A 76 29.67 -29.80 25.25
CA TYR A 76 30.63 -28.77 25.67
C TYR A 76 31.94 -29.33 26.25
N ALA A 77 32.00 -30.64 26.53
CA ALA A 77 33.13 -31.30 27.15
C ALA A 77 33.35 -32.72 26.61
N GLU A 78 34.58 -33.21 26.72
CA GLU A 78 34.97 -34.56 26.39
C GLU A 78 35.66 -35.23 27.58
N LEU A 79 35.40 -36.52 27.74
CA LEU A 79 36.00 -37.32 28.80
C LEU A 79 37.51 -37.47 28.52
N GLU A 80 38.35 -37.35 29.55
CA GLU A 80 39.78 -37.60 29.41
C GLU A 80 40.04 -39.00 28.84
N GLU A 81 41.02 -39.12 27.95
CA GLU A 81 41.32 -40.35 27.20
C GLU A 81 41.50 -41.58 28.10
N LYS A 82 42.09 -41.41 29.28
CA LYS A 82 42.35 -42.49 30.25
C LYS A 82 41.09 -43.17 30.80
N PHE A 83 39.92 -42.55 30.66
CA PHE A 83 38.64 -43.10 31.08
C PHE A 83 37.75 -43.53 29.90
N ARG A 84 38.17 -43.27 28.65
CA ARG A 84 37.40 -43.69 27.47
C ARG A 84 37.48 -45.20 27.30
N GLY A 85 36.34 -45.83 27.05
CA GLY A 85 36.23 -47.29 26.85
C GLY A 85 35.98 -48.09 28.13
N THR A 86 36.00 -47.46 29.30
CA THR A 86 35.54 -48.09 30.55
C THR A 86 34.02 -48.00 30.64
N GLU A 87 33.35 -49.13 30.81
CA GLU A 87 31.88 -49.20 30.80
C GLU A 87 31.25 -49.10 32.20
N SER A 88 31.99 -49.45 33.25
CA SER A 88 31.50 -49.48 34.64
C SER A 88 32.49 -48.86 35.62
N PHE A 89 31.99 -48.05 36.55
CA PHE A 89 32.76 -47.27 37.52
C PHE A 89 32.22 -47.48 38.94
N PRO A 90 32.96 -48.09 39.88
CA PRO A 90 32.47 -48.32 41.24
C PRO A 90 32.14 -47.01 41.98
N VAL A 91 31.21 -47.05 42.94
CA VAL A 91 30.86 -45.89 43.78
C VAL A 91 32.12 -45.24 44.39
N GLY A 92 32.18 -43.91 44.33
CA GLY A 92 33.35 -43.11 44.75
C GLY A 92 34.38 -42.89 43.64
N SER A 93 34.24 -43.52 42.48
CA SER A 93 35.07 -43.24 41.31
C SER A 93 34.93 -41.80 40.86
N GLN A 94 36.05 -41.21 40.45
CA GLN A 94 36.12 -39.85 39.93
C GLN A 94 36.65 -39.86 38.50
N VAL A 95 35.91 -39.22 37.60
CA VAL A 95 36.27 -39.08 36.19
C VAL A 95 36.40 -37.62 35.83
N SER A 96 37.41 -37.28 35.03
CA SER A 96 37.72 -35.90 34.65
C SER A 96 37.43 -35.64 33.19
N PHE A 97 36.96 -34.43 32.90
CA PHE A 97 36.64 -33.94 31.58
C PHE A 97 37.56 -32.80 31.15
N ILE A 98 37.71 -32.63 29.85
CA ILE A 98 38.33 -31.46 29.22
C ILE A 98 37.25 -30.73 28.42
N CYS A 99 37.22 -29.40 28.44
CA CYS A 99 36.27 -28.65 27.63
C CYS A 99 36.59 -28.82 26.14
N ARG A 100 35.57 -28.99 25.31
CA ARG A 100 35.77 -29.10 23.85
C ARG A 100 36.29 -27.78 23.27
N PRO A 101 36.97 -27.80 22.10
CA PRO A 101 37.33 -26.59 21.38
C PRO A 101 36.11 -25.67 21.19
N GLY A 102 36.30 -24.36 21.41
CA GLY A 102 35.20 -23.40 21.45
C GLY A 102 34.51 -23.26 22.80
N TYR A 103 34.85 -24.07 23.80
CA TYR A 103 34.38 -23.96 25.19
C TYR A 103 35.53 -23.71 26.17
N MET A 104 35.21 -23.16 27.35
CA MET A 104 36.15 -22.91 28.43
C MET A 104 35.55 -23.30 29.78
N LYS A 105 36.42 -23.67 30.73
CA LYS A 105 36.01 -24.04 32.09
C LYS A 105 35.35 -22.85 32.80
N ILE A 106 34.21 -23.09 33.42
CA ILE A 106 33.53 -22.10 34.25
C ILE A 106 34.35 -21.90 35.55
N PRO A 107 34.77 -20.67 35.89
CA PRO A 107 35.51 -20.41 37.12
C PRO A 107 34.78 -20.94 38.36
N GLY A 108 35.49 -21.66 39.22
CA GLY A 108 34.93 -22.25 40.45
C GLY A 108 34.14 -23.56 40.27
N LYS A 109 33.88 -24.03 39.05
CA LYS A 109 33.29 -25.35 38.80
C LYS A 109 34.35 -26.44 38.63
N SER A 110 34.08 -27.65 39.13
CA SER A 110 34.97 -28.81 38.93
C SER A 110 34.76 -29.42 37.56
N LEU A 111 35.84 -29.87 36.91
CA LEU A 111 35.78 -30.69 35.69
C LEU A 111 35.67 -32.19 36.00
N THR A 112 35.64 -32.54 37.29
CA THR A 112 35.59 -33.91 37.77
C THR A 112 34.18 -34.23 38.24
N LEU A 113 33.64 -35.34 37.75
CA LEU A 113 32.40 -35.94 38.23
C LEU A 113 32.71 -37.14 39.12
N THR A 114 31.89 -37.32 40.15
CA THR A 114 32.00 -38.42 41.11
C THR A 114 30.78 -39.32 40.99
N CYS A 115 31.01 -40.63 40.96
CA CYS A 115 29.94 -41.64 41.04
C CYS A 115 29.39 -41.66 42.48
N GLY A 116 28.18 -41.15 42.66
CA GLY A 116 27.50 -41.09 43.95
C GLY A 116 26.97 -42.45 44.42
N PRO A 117 26.60 -42.57 45.71
CA PRO A 117 26.01 -43.78 46.28
C PRO A 117 24.62 -44.10 45.71
N ASP A 118 24.00 -43.15 45.02
CA ASP A 118 22.77 -43.28 44.26
C ASP A 118 22.99 -43.77 42.82
N LEU A 119 24.23 -44.20 42.48
CA LEU A 119 24.64 -44.63 41.14
C LEU A 119 24.43 -43.54 40.08
N GLN A 120 24.57 -42.27 40.48
CA GLN A 120 24.48 -41.12 39.60
C GLN A 120 25.77 -40.32 39.61
N TRP A 121 26.12 -39.78 38.45
CA TRP A 121 27.22 -38.82 38.35
C TRP A 121 26.81 -37.46 38.90
N ALA A 122 27.65 -36.91 39.78
CA ALA A 122 27.48 -35.59 40.37
C ALA A 122 28.79 -34.78 40.32
N PRO A 123 28.74 -33.44 40.22
CA PRO A 123 27.55 -32.59 40.10
C PRO A 123 26.88 -32.65 38.71
N LYS A 124 25.57 -32.35 38.63
CA LYS A 124 24.80 -32.36 37.37
C LYS A 124 24.82 -31.03 36.63
N GLU A 125 25.44 -29.99 37.19
CA GLU A 125 25.52 -28.68 36.54
C GLU A 125 26.60 -28.63 35.45
N GLN A 126 26.39 -27.74 34.47
CA GLN A 126 27.36 -27.47 33.43
C GLN A 126 28.63 -26.81 34.02
N PHE A 127 29.80 -27.27 33.56
CA PHE A 127 31.12 -26.85 34.04
C PHE A 127 32.02 -26.28 32.93
N CYS A 128 31.58 -26.33 31.66
CA CYS A 128 32.19 -25.59 30.55
C CYS A 128 31.15 -24.71 29.86
N THR A 129 31.53 -23.50 29.48
CA THR A 129 30.69 -22.54 28.74
C THR A 129 31.37 -22.15 27.43
N GLU A 130 30.59 -21.71 26.45
CA GLU A 130 31.05 -21.23 25.16
C GLU A 130 32.08 -20.10 25.34
N ARG A 131 33.15 -20.15 24.56
CA ARG A 131 34.06 -19.02 24.41
C ARG A 131 33.35 -17.92 23.63
N ARG A 132 33.76 -16.68 23.86
CA ARG A 132 33.16 -15.50 23.25
C ARG A 132 34.12 -14.77 22.33
N CYS A 133 33.65 -14.47 21.12
CA CYS A 133 34.30 -13.53 20.23
C CYS A 133 34.23 -12.11 20.79
N LYS A 134 35.16 -11.26 20.38
CA LYS A 134 35.08 -9.83 20.66
C LYS A 134 33.92 -9.23 19.87
N HIS A 135 33.33 -8.16 20.41
CA HIS A 135 32.32 -7.41 19.66
C HIS A 135 32.94 -6.91 18.34
N PRO A 136 32.29 -7.10 17.17
CA PRO A 136 32.85 -6.71 15.87
C PRO A 136 33.27 -5.24 15.78
N GLY A 137 32.60 -4.38 16.54
CA GLY A 137 32.80 -2.94 16.56
C GLY A 137 31.60 -2.22 15.98
N GLU A 138 31.73 -0.91 15.79
CA GLU A 138 30.72 -0.11 15.09
C GLU A 138 31.03 -0.03 13.60
N LEU A 139 30.00 -0.13 12.76
CA LEU A 139 30.12 0.04 11.32
C LEU A 139 29.76 1.47 10.93
N ALA A 140 30.76 2.27 10.53
CA ALA A 140 30.53 3.64 10.06
C ALA A 140 29.54 3.63 8.88
N ASN A 141 28.53 4.51 8.92
CA ASN A 141 27.45 4.58 7.93
C ASN A 141 26.68 3.26 7.72
N GLY A 142 26.69 2.38 8.72
CA GLY A 142 25.98 1.11 8.68
C GLY A 142 25.31 0.77 10.00
N VAL A 143 24.90 -0.50 10.08
CA VAL A 143 24.28 -1.15 11.23
C VAL A 143 24.90 -2.54 11.35
N VAL A 144 25.30 -2.89 12.56
CA VAL A 144 25.76 -4.23 12.93
C VAL A 144 24.67 -4.89 13.75
N ASP A 145 24.17 -6.02 13.26
CA ASP A 145 23.20 -6.85 13.97
C ASP A 145 23.91 -8.12 14.48
N VAL A 146 24.02 -8.23 15.80
CA VAL A 146 24.71 -9.33 16.48
C VAL A 146 23.75 -10.00 17.43
N THR A 147 23.45 -11.29 17.20
CA THR A 147 22.53 -12.04 18.05
C THR A 147 23.16 -12.43 19.39
N ASP A 148 24.42 -12.87 19.36
CA ASP A 148 25.26 -13.20 20.52
C ASP A 148 26.73 -13.21 20.07
N LEU A 149 27.67 -13.27 21.02
CA LEU A 149 29.10 -13.33 20.81
C LEU A 149 29.69 -14.72 21.08
N THR A 150 28.86 -15.69 21.45
CA THR A 150 29.31 -17.06 21.74
C THR A 150 29.76 -17.79 20.48
N PHE A 151 30.63 -18.79 20.65
CA PHE A 151 31.07 -19.68 19.58
C PHE A 151 29.89 -20.20 18.73
N GLY A 152 29.98 -20.05 17.41
CA GLY A 152 28.93 -20.40 16.45
C GLY A 152 27.94 -19.26 16.13
N SER A 153 27.95 -18.15 16.88
CA SER A 153 27.11 -16.99 16.60
C SER A 153 27.52 -16.27 15.32
N THR A 154 26.56 -15.60 14.68
CA THR A 154 26.76 -14.86 13.42
C THR A 154 26.42 -13.39 13.62
N ALA A 155 27.27 -12.50 13.09
CA ALA A 155 27.02 -11.07 13.00
C ALA A 155 26.70 -10.70 11.56
N THR A 156 25.64 -9.90 11.37
CA THR A 156 25.18 -9.42 10.06
C THR A 156 25.38 -7.93 9.94
N PHE A 157 25.85 -7.48 8.77
CA PHE A 157 26.14 -6.08 8.48
C PHE A 157 25.22 -5.54 7.39
N SER A 158 24.78 -4.31 7.55
CA SER A 158 24.02 -3.57 6.55
C SER A 158 24.46 -2.12 6.50
N CYS A 159 24.39 -1.51 5.32
CA CYS A 159 24.71 -0.09 5.16
C CYS A 159 23.44 0.77 5.22
N ARG A 160 23.59 2.01 5.66
CA ARG A 160 22.53 3.02 5.62
C ARG A 160 22.31 3.47 4.17
N GLU A 161 21.18 4.12 3.95
CA GLU A 161 20.84 4.70 2.64
C GLU A 161 21.96 5.62 2.14
N GLY A 162 22.28 5.52 0.85
CA GLY A 162 23.39 6.24 0.22
C GLY A 162 24.77 5.58 0.34
N TYR A 163 24.84 4.41 0.99
CA TYR A 163 26.06 3.63 1.13
C TYR A 163 25.86 2.20 0.65
N ARG A 164 26.90 1.62 0.05
CA ARG A 164 26.95 0.21 -0.38
C ARG A 164 27.94 -0.56 0.48
N LEU A 165 27.61 -1.83 0.75
CA LEU A 165 28.45 -2.71 1.56
C LEU A 165 29.59 -3.29 0.72
N PHE A 166 30.82 -3.13 1.18
CA PHE A 166 32.00 -3.76 0.61
C PHE A 166 32.58 -4.78 1.60
N GLY A 167 32.71 -6.04 1.17
CA GLY A 167 33.18 -7.15 1.99
C GLY A 167 32.07 -8.17 2.30
N ASN A 168 32.21 -8.89 3.41
CA ASN A 168 31.30 -9.96 3.78
C ASN A 168 30.10 -9.42 4.55
N GLN A 169 28.89 -9.71 4.08
CA GLN A 169 27.66 -9.30 4.76
C GLN A 169 27.47 -9.99 6.11
N GLN A 170 28.02 -11.19 6.28
CA GLN A 170 27.93 -11.97 7.51
C GLN A 170 29.29 -12.55 7.88
N VAL A 171 29.55 -12.63 9.19
CA VAL A 171 30.72 -13.28 9.78
C VAL A 171 30.30 -14.17 10.94
N THR A 172 31.00 -15.29 11.13
CA THR A 172 30.68 -16.31 12.13
C THR A 172 31.82 -16.48 13.12
N CYS A 173 31.50 -16.62 14.41
CA CYS A 173 32.47 -16.83 15.47
C CYS A 173 32.98 -18.28 15.44
N VAL A 174 34.20 -18.49 14.98
CA VAL A 174 34.82 -19.81 14.75
C VAL A 174 36.05 -20.02 15.63
N ILE A 175 36.55 -21.26 15.68
CA ILE A 175 37.76 -21.59 16.44
C ILE A 175 38.99 -21.08 15.69
N ARG A 176 39.83 -20.26 16.34
CA ARG A 176 41.07 -19.72 15.77
C ARG A 176 42.16 -19.64 16.85
N ASN A 177 43.34 -20.19 16.57
CA ASN A 177 44.52 -20.19 17.46
C ASN A 177 44.19 -20.51 18.94
N GLU A 178 43.64 -21.70 19.20
CA GLU A 178 43.21 -22.18 20.54
C GLU A 178 42.12 -21.34 21.23
N GLY A 179 41.62 -20.30 20.57
CA GLY A 179 40.53 -19.43 21.00
C GLY A 179 39.36 -19.43 20.04
N VAL A 180 38.59 -18.34 20.07
CA VAL A 180 37.55 -18.07 19.09
C VAL A 180 37.74 -16.66 18.53
N ASP A 181 37.46 -16.51 17.24
CA ASP A 181 37.55 -15.25 16.53
C ASP A 181 36.59 -15.27 15.33
N TRP A 182 36.33 -14.12 14.74
CA TRP A 182 35.49 -14.03 13.54
C TRP A 182 36.21 -14.69 12.34
N ASP A 183 35.45 -15.43 11.53
CA ASP A 183 35.98 -16.18 10.39
C ASP A 183 36.53 -15.27 9.28
N ARG A 184 36.04 -14.03 9.21
CA ARG A 184 36.41 -13.03 8.20
C ARG A 184 36.54 -11.64 8.81
N GLU A 185 37.16 -10.76 8.03
CA GLU A 185 37.30 -9.34 8.38
C GLU A 185 35.96 -8.59 8.25
N MET A 186 35.82 -7.56 9.07
CA MET A 186 34.63 -6.70 9.09
C MET A 186 34.50 -5.90 7.78
N PRO A 187 33.30 -5.81 7.19
CA PRO A 187 33.08 -5.01 5.98
C PRO A 187 33.13 -3.51 6.29
N PHE A 188 33.14 -2.69 5.25
CA PHE A 188 32.93 -1.24 5.36
C PHE A 188 31.83 -0.76 4.41
N CYS A 189 31.22 0.38 4.76
CA CYS A 189 30.21 1.03 3.95
C CYS A 189 30.83 2.20 3.18
N GLU A 190 30.85 2.09 1.85
CA GLU A 190 31.33 3.14 0.96
C GLU A 190 30.15 3.96 0.46
N VAL A 191 30.30 5.29 0.36
CA VAL A 191 29.28 6.14 -0.26
C VAL A 191 29.08 5.71 -1.72
N ILE A 192 27.84 5.63 -2.17
CA ILE A 192 27.53 5.16 -3.53
C ILE A 192 28.07 6.18 -4.55
N PRO A 193 28.99 5.78 -5.45
CA PRO A 193 29.47 6.65 -6.51
C PRO A 193 28.49 6.64 -7.71
N CYS A 194 28.32 7.78 -8.35
CA CYS A 194 27.70 7.89 -9.67
C CYS A 194 28.77 8.11 -10.74
N ASP A 195 28.50 7.61 -11.93
CA ASP A 195 29.28 7.99 -13.11
C ASP A 195 29.12 9.50 -13.40
N PRO A 196 30.10 10.14 -14.05
CA PRO A 196 30.00 11.54 -14.44
C PRO A 196 28.69 11.83 -15.19
N PRO A 197 28.05 12.99 -14.91
CA PRO A 197 26.79 13.37 -15.55
C PRO A 197 26.96 13.50 -17.08
N PRO A 198 25.96 13.10 -17.88
CA PRO A 198 26.07 13.14 -19.34
C PRO A 198 26.25 14.58 -19.88
N SER A 199 27.19 14.78 -20.80
CA SER A 199 27.27 16.05 -21.53
C SER A 199 26.09 16.22 -22.49
N ILE A 200 25.62 17.45 -22.68
CA ILE A 200 24.51 17.80 -23.57
C ILE A 200 24.99 18.71 -24.70
N ALA A 201 24.31 18.70 -25.84
CA ALA A 201 24.63 19.61 -26.94
C ALA A 201 24.15 21.04 -26.61
N ASN A 202 24.97 22.05 -26.94
CA ASN A 202 24.70 23.47 -26.71
C ASN A 202 24.40 23.82 -25.24
N GLY A 203 25.02 23.09 -24.31
CA GLY A 203 24.91 23.35 -22.90
C GLY A 203 26.03 22.68 -22.12
N HIS A 204 26.16 23.13 -20.88
CA HIS A 204 27.15 22.67 -19.91
C HIS A 204 26.46 22.36 -18.58
N HIS A 205 27.21 21.79 -17.64
CA HIS A 205 26.72 21.50 -16.30
C HIS A 205 27.75 21.85 -15.24
N THR A 206 27.30 22.01 -14.00
CA THR A 206 28.18 22.27 -12.86
C THR A 206 29.09 21.07 -12.57
N GLU A 207 30.41 21.28 -12.62
CA GLU A 207 31.38 20.24 -12.27
C GLU A 207 31.50 20.09 -10.74
N ALA A 208 31.72 18.84 -10.30
CA ALA A 208 32.03 18.51 -8.91
C ALA A 208 33.29 17.63 -8.88
N ALA A 209 34.05 17.68 -7.78
CA ALA A 209 35.27 16.88 -7.63
C ALA A 209 34.98 15.36 -7.69
N ASN A 210 33.82 14.95 -7.18
CA ASN A 210 33.33 13.59 -7.18
C ASN A 210 31.80 13.59 -7.19
N TYR A 211 31.21 12.64 -7.91
CA TYR A 211 29.76 12.45 -7.98
C TYR A 211 29.38 11.27 -7.09
N VAL A 212 28.76 11.56 -5.96
CA VAL A 212 28.34 10.56 -4.96
C VAL A 212 26.86 10.73 -4.65
N TYR A 213 26.27 9.81 -3.89
CA TYR A 213 24.86 9.88 -3.49
C TYR A 213 24.45 11.28 -3.04
N GLN A 214 23.32 11.77 -3.55
CA GLN A 214 22.76 13.12 -3.36
C GLN A 214 23.56 14.29 -3.94
N THR A 215 24.70 14.07 -4.62
CA THR A 215 25.32 15.13 -5.42
C THR A 215 24.35 15.61 -6.49
N ALA A 216 24.05 16.91 -6.51
CA ALA A 216 23.21 17.55 -7.51
C ALA A 216 24.07 18.26 -8.55
N VAL A 217 23.64 18.17 -9.81
CA VAL A 217 24.28 18.80 -10.95
C VAL A 217 23.23 19.59 -11.71
N SER A 218 23.50 20.88 -11.93
CA SER A 218 22.62 21.78 -12.68
C SER A 218 23.19 22.04 -14.07
N TYR A 219 22.33 21.96 -15.06
CA TYR A 219 22.62 22.21 -16.46
C TYR A 219 22.22 23.63 -16.85
N SER A 220 22.93 24.18 -17.81
CA SER A 220 22.66 25.50 -18.39
C SER A 220 22.98 25.48 -19.87
N CYS A 221 22.19 26.19 -20.67
CA CYS A 221 22.45 26.28 -22.10
C CYS A 221 23.57 27.28 -22.38
N ASP A 222 24.33 27.01 -23.43
CA ASP A 222 25.43 27.89 -23.84
C ASP A 222 24.88 29.19 -24.43
N ASP A 223 25.61 30.28 -24.20
CA ASP A 223 25.26 31.57 -24.77
C ASP A 223 25.40 31.55 -26.30
N VAL A 224 24.46 32.21 -26.98
CA VAL A 224 24.50 32.38 -28.44
C VAL A 224 24.92 33.81 -28.82
N PRO A 225 25.53 34.01 -30.00
CA PRO A 225 25.86 35.35 -30.48
C PRO A 225 24.65 36.27 -30.55
N ALA A 226 24.86 37.54 -30.24
CA ALA A 226 23.80 38.57 -30.31
C ALA A 226 23.13 38.58 -31.69
N GLY A 227 21.79 38.55 -31.71
CA GLY A 227 20.98 38.47 -32.93
C GLY A 227 20.55 37.04 -33.33
N SER A 228 21.07 36.00 -32.66
CA SER A 228 20.59 34.62 -32.79
C SER A 228 19.45 34.33 -31.81
N HIS A 229 18.68 33.27 -32.06
CA HIS A 229 17.66 32.82 -31.11
C HIS A 229 18.33 32.04 -29.96
N PRO A 230 18.06 32.39 -28.69
CA PRO A 230 18.65 31.69 -27.56
C PRO A 230 18.17 30.24 -27.48
N PHE A 231 19.00 29.38 -26.88
CA PHE A 231 18.59 28.03 -26.53
C PHE A 231 17.67 28.05 -25.32
N SER A 232 16.62 27.24 -25.36
CA SER A 232 15.76 26.95 -24.23
C SER A 232 16.15 25.60 -23.63
N LEU A 233 16.23 25.53 -22.30
CA LEU A 233 16.43 24.29 -21.57
C LEU A 233 15.11 23.54 -21.44
N ILE A 234 15.03 22.37 -22.08
CA ILE A 234 13.86 21.49 -22.10
C ILE A 234 14.11 20.28 -21.21
N GLY A 235 13.27 20.09 -20.19
CA GLY A 235 13.42 19.06 -19.15
C GLY A 235 13.77 19.66 -17.78
N SER A 236 14.28 18.82 -16.87
CA SER A 236 14.75 19.26 -15.54
C SER A 236 16.12 19.90 -15.67
N ASP A 237 16.29 21.11 -15.16
CA ASP A 237 17.58 21.81 -15.13
C ASP A 237 18.57 21.14 -14.17
N THR A 238 18.08 20.43 -13.16
CA THR A 238 18.90 19.77 -12.15
C THR A 238 18.56 18.28 -12.07
N ILE A 239 19.61 17.46 -12.03
CA ILE A 239 19.54 16.02 -11.71
C ILE A 239 20.42 15.74 -10.49
N PHE A 240 20.14 14.67 -9.76
CA PHE A 240 20.92 14.29 -8.59
C PHE A 240 21.25 12.80 -8.60
N CYS A 241 22.40 12.45 -8.03
CA CYS A 241 22.82 11.07 -7.90
C CYS A 241 21.92 10.37 -6.86
N THR A 242 21.29 9.28 -7.28
CA THR A 242 20.50 8.38 -6.44
C THR A 242 21.05 6.96 -6.57
N SER A 243 20.36 5.96 -6.03
CA SER A 243 20.76 4.57 -6.07
C SER A 243 19.63 3.67 -6.55
N ASN A 244 19.96 2.65 -7.34
CA ASN A 244 19.00 1.63 -7.73
C ASN A 244 18.87 0.51 -6.67
N GLU A 245 18.05 -0.51 -6.97
CA GLU A 245 17.81 -1.66 -6.07
C GLU A 245 19.07 -2.46 -5.70
N HIS A 246 20.14 -2.34 -6.50
CA HIS A 246 21.42 -3.02 -6.29
C HIS A 246 22.46 -2.11 -5.62
N SER A 247 22.06 -0.96 -5.07
CA SER A 247 22.96 0.04 -4.48
C SER A 247 24.02 0.59 -5.46
N ASN A 248 23.71 0.60 -6.76
CA ASN A 248 24.54 1.27 -7.78
C ASN A 248 24.03 2.69 -8.01
N GLY A 249 24.96 3.63 -8.18
CA GLY A 249 24.65 5.03 -8.43
C GLY A 249 24.00 5.22 -9.80
N VAL A 250 22.88 5.92 -9.82
CA VAL A 250 22.17 6.30 -11.05
C VAL A 250 21.67 7.74 -10.92
N TRP A 251 21.58 8.47 -12.03
CA TRP A 251 21.02 9.81 -12.03
C TRP A 251 19.49 9.77 -11.90
N SER A 252 18.93 10.74 -11.17
CA SER A 252 17.49 10.80 -10.84
C SER A 252 16.57 10.93 -12.05
N GLY A 253 17.09 11.33 -13.21
CA GLY A 253 16.34 11.46 -14.45
C GLY A 253 17.26 11.62 -15.67
N PRO A 254 16.66 11.68 -16.88
CA PRO A 254 17.42 11.95 -18.09
C PRO A 254 17.98 13.38 -18.09
N PRO A 255 19.11 13.64 -18.78
CA PRO A 255 19.64 14.98 -18.93
C PRO A 255 18.68 15.86 -19.77
N PRO A 256 18.63 17.18 -19.50
CA PRO A 256 17.82 18.11 -20.28
C PRO A 256 18.40 18.32 -21.69
N GLN A 257 17.63 19.00 -22.55
CA GLN A 257 18.06 19.36 -23.91
C GLN A 257 18.08 20.87 -24.08
N CYS A 258 19.18 21.39 -24.61
CA CYS A 258 19.30 22.78 -25.03
C CYS A 258 19.02 22.90 -26.53
N ARG A 259 17.87 23.45 -26.89
CA ARG A 259 17.44 23.64 -28.27
C ARG A 259 16.68 24.94 -28.44
N VAL A 260 16.64 25.46 -29.66
CA VAL A 260 15.84 26.64 -29.97
C VAL A 260 14.36 26.25 -29.93
N VAL A 261 13.60 26.88 -29.03
CA VAL A 261 12.14 26.84 -29.04
C VAL A 261 11.63 28.21 -29.45
N LYS A 262 10.79 28.24 -30.48
CA LYS A 262 10.24 29.49 -31.00
C LYS A 262 8.78 29.33 -31.39
N CYS A 263 7.90 29.99 -30.68
CA CYS A 263 6.48 30.03 -31.01
C CYS A 263 6.14 31.21 -31.93
N GLU A 264 5.22 30.97 -32.87
CA GLU A 264 4.68 32.03 -33.71
C GLU A 264 3.91 33.06 -32.88
N ASN A 265 3.87 34.31 -33.32
CA ASN A 265 3.13 35.36 -32.62
C ASN A 265 1.61 35.09 -32.67
N PRO A 266 0.96 34.78 -31.53
CA PRO A 266 -0.43 34.35 -31.52
C PRO A 266 -1.38 35.50 -31.82
N ARG A 267 -2.39 35.23 -32.66
CA ARG A 267 -3.41 36.20 -33.09
C ARG A 267 -4.80 35.69 -32.81
N VAL A 268 -5.59 36.46 -32.07
CA VAL A 268 -6.99 36.16 -31.75
C VAL A 268 -7.90 37.14 -32.48
N LYS A 269 -8.75 36.63 -33.37
CA LYS A 269 -9.74 37.45 -34.07
C LYS A 269 -10.81 37.92 -33.08
N ASN A 270 -11.21 39.19 -33.16
CA ASN A 270 -12.15 39.82 -32.23
C ASN A 270 -11.68 39.82 -30.75
N GLY A 271 -10.38 39.74 -30.53
CA GLY A 271 -9.74 39.93 -29.22
C GLY A 271 -8.40 40.61 -29.38
N TYR A 272 -7.74 40.89 -28.26
CA TYR A 272 -6.41 41.49 -28.22
C TYR A 272 -5.59 40.95 -27.05
N LYS A 273 -4.26 41.01 -27.21
CA LYS A 273 -3.30 40.67 -26.15
C LYS A 273 -3.34 41.74 -25.08
N ILE A 274 -3.21 41.35 -23.82
CA ILE A 274 -3.12 42.28 -22.68
C ILE A 274 -1.80 42.15 -21.90
N SER A 275 -1.07 41.05 -22.09
CA SER A 275 0.25 40.82 -21.50
C SER A 275 1.11 39.96 -22.43
N GLY A 276 2.43 39.88 -22.17
CA GLY A 276 3.36 39.10 -22.99
C GLY A 276 3.60 39.71 -24.37
N PHE A 277 3.85 41.02 -24.44
CA PHE A 277 4.14 41.71 -25.70
C PHE A 277 5.61 41.59 -26.07
N GLU A 278 6.01 40.43 -26.58
CA GLU A 278 7.37 40.19 -27.04
C GLU A 278 7.47 40.17 -28.56
N SER A 279 8.68 40.43 -29.06
CA SER A 279 8.98 40.33 -30.50
C SER A 279 9.23 38.88 -30.96
N SER A 280 9.59 38.00 -30.02
CA SER A 280 9.76 36.55 -30.22
C SER A 280 9.43 35.81 -28.92
N TYR A 281 8.76 34.66 -29.03
CA TYR A 281 8.34 33.85 -27.89
C TYR A 281 9.16 32.56 -27.80
N THR A 282 9.77 32.34 -26.65
CA THR A 282 10.59 31.18 -26.30
C THR A 282 9.86 30.29 -25.29
N TYR A 283 10.44 29.14 -24.96
CA TYR A 283 9.81 28.16 -24.07
C TYR A 283 9.35 28.78 -22.75
N LYS A 284 8.11 28.46 -22.34
CA LYS A 284 7.41 28.98 -21.15
C LYS A 284 7.02 30.47 -21.18
N ASP A 285 7.34 31.21 -22.24
CA ASP A 285 6.78 32.56 -22.38
C ASP A 285 5.25 32.47 -22.48
N SER A 286 4.56 33.34 -21.75
CA SER A 286 3.09 33.32 -21.66
C SER A 286 2.49 34.61 -22.20
N VAL A 287 1.32 34.47 -22.81
CA VAL A 287 0.55 35.57 -23.38
C VAL A 287 -0.89 35.45 -22.90
N GLN A 288 -1.46 36.58 -22.46
CA GLN A 288 -2.87 36.64 -22.07
C GLN A 288 -3.69 37.45 -23.07
N PHE A 289 -4.92 37.00 -23.29
CA PHE A 289 -5.87 37.60 -24.21
C PHE A 289 -7.13 38.08 -23.50
N VAL A 290 -7.80 39.03 -24.13
CA VAL A 290 -9.18 39.40 -23.81
C VAL A 290 -9.97 39.59 -25.10
N CYS A 291 -11.25 39.26 -25.07
CA CYS A 291 -12.14 39.48 -26.21
C CYS A 291 -12.65 40.92 -26.26
N ASN A 292 -12.91 41.39 -27.48
CA ASN A 292 -13.53 42.70 -27.70
C ASN A 292 -14.96 42.73 -27.09
N PRO A 293 -15.49 43.93 -26.78
CA PRO A 293 -16.87 44.06 -26.30
C PRO A 293 -17.89 43.36 -27.21
N GLY A 294 -18.80 42.58 -26.62
CA GLY A 294 -19.81 41.79 -27.34
C GLY A 294 -19.31 40.42 -27.83
N TYR A 295 -18.12 39.99 -27.43
CA TYR A 295 -17.58 38.65 -27.64
C TYR A 295 -17.18 38.02 -26.29
N TYR A 296 -17.17 36.69 -26.25
CA TYR A 296 -16.69 35.89 -25.13
C TYR A 296 -15.60 34.93 -25.58
N MET A 297 -14.75 34.55 -24.63
CA MET A 297 -13.61 33.68 -24.89
C MET A 297 -14.02 32.20 -24.82
N VAL A 298 -13.56 31.43 -25.80
CA VAL A 298 -13.61 29.97 -25.82
C VAL A 298 -12.18 29.45 -25.78
N GLY A 299 -11.87 28.70 -24.74
CA GLY A 299 -10.50 28.26 -24.40
C GLY A 299 -9.96 28.97 -23.16
N GLU A 300 -8.69 28.74 -22.87
CA GLU A 300 -7.96 29.40 -21.77
C GLU A 300 -7.48 30.78 -22.21
N ASP A 301 -7.55 31.76 -21.31
CA ASP A 301 -7.16 33.15 -21.59
C ASP A 301 -5.65 33.38 -21.55
N ILE A 302 -4.93 32.50 -20.87
CA ILE A 302 -3.47 32.47 -20.80
C ILE A 302 -2.95 31.23 -21.54
N ILE A 303 -2.06 31.45 -22.50
CA ILE A 303 -1.37 30.40 -23.24
C ILE A 303 0.14 30.54 -23.06
N SER A 304 0.87 29.42 -23.09
CA SER A 304 2.33 29.39 -22.95
C SER A 304 3.00 28.67 -24.11
N CYS A 305 4.20 29.11 -24.49
CA CYS A 305 4.96 28.47 -25.56
C CYS A 305 5.51 27.12 -25.06
N ALA A 306 5.06 26.05 -25.69
CA ALA A 306 5.41 24.68 -25.34
C ALA A 306 6.72 24.23 -25.98
N GLU A 307 7.24 23.08 -25.53
CA GLU A 307 8.51 22.53 -25.99
C GLU A 307 8.52 22.13 -27.48
N ASP A 308 7.35 21.94 -28.09
CA ASP A 308 7.16 21.52 -29.47
C ASP A 308 7.00 22.71 -30.45
N ASN A 309 7.30 23.92 -30.01
CA ASN A 309 7.13 25.19 -30.74
C ASN A 309 5.66 25.58 -30.97
N THR A 310 4.71 24.99 -30.23
CA THR A 310 3.30 25.35 -30.29
C THR A 310 2.83 26.06 -29.02
N TRP A 311 1.65 26.67 -29.09
CA TRP A 311 1.01 27.26 -27.91
C TRP A 311 0.19 26.20 -27.17
N SER A 312 0.41 26.11 -25.86
CA SER A 312 -0.34 25.25 -24.96
C SER A 312 -0.85 26.04 -23.74
N PRO A 313 -2.16 26.04 -23.45
CA PRO A 313 -3.25 25.51 -24.27
C PRO A 313 -3.31 26.16 -25.68
N PRO A 314 -4.05 25.57 -26.64
CA PRO A 314 -4.20 26.15 -27.98
C PRO A 314 -4.72 27.58 -27.93
N ILE A 315 -4.35 28.38 -28.94
CA ILE A 315 -4.76 29.80 -29.03
C ILE A 315 -6.30 29.93 -28.91
N PRO A 316 -6.81 30.75 -27.98
CA PRO A 316 -8.25 30.87 -27.75
C PRO A 316 -8.98 31.57 -28.89
N THR A 317 -10.29 31.37 -28.95
CA THR A 317 -11.16 32.01 -29.96
C THR A 317 -12.20 32.90 -29.30
N CYS A 318 -12.42 34.09 -29.85
CA CYS A 318 -13.49 34.97 -29.40
C CYS A 318 -14.75 34.77 -30.26
N GLU A 319 -15.80 34.24 -29.64
CA GLU A 319 -17.10 34.04 -30.25
C GLU A 319 -18.07 35.17 -29.86
N LYS A 320 -19.04 35.49 -30.72
CA LYS A 320 -19.95 36.61 -30.49
C LYS A 320 -20.96 36.26 -29.39
N ASN A 321 -21.29 37.21 -28.50
CA ASN A 321 -22.32 37.09 -27.46
C ASN A 321 -23.73 37.10 -28.07
N VAL A 322 -24.07 36.03 -28.79
CA VAL A 322 -25.38 35.83 -29.39
C VAL A 322 -25.89 34.43 -29.10
N CYS A 323 -27.20 34.27 -29.13
CA CYS A 323 -27.87 32.98 -29.05
C CYS A 323 -28.38 32.60 -30.44
N GLY A 324 -28.27 31.32 -30.78
CA GLY A 324 -29.01 30.74 -31.92
C GLY A 324 -30.50 30.61 -31.57
N ALA A 325 -31.32 30.27 -32.58
CA ALA A 325 -32.70 29.88 -32.34
C ALA A 325 -32.76 28.72 -31.33
N PRO A 326 -33.51 28.84 -30.21
CA PRO A 326 -33.63 27.76 -29.25
C PRO A 326 -34.35 26.59 -29.92
N GLU A 327 -33.78 25.39 -29.79
CA GLU A 327 -34.42 24.18 -30.27
C GLU A 327 -35.53 23.77 -29.30
N VAL A 328 -36.79 23.88 -29.74
CA VAL A 328 -37.96 23.55 -28.91
C VAL A 328 -38.76 22.43 -29.56
N THR A 329 -38.86 21.30 -28.87
CA THR A 329 -39.75 20.19 -29.29
C THR A 329 -41.19 20.48 -28.90
N ASN A 330 -42.14 20.21 -29.80
CA ASN A 330 -43.58 20.41 -29.56
C ASN A 330 -43.96 21.86 -29.17
N GLY A 331 -43.19 22.83 -29.66
CA GLY A 331 -43.49 24.25 -29.51
C GLY A 331 -42.93 25.07 -30.67
N ALA A 332 -43.24 26.36 -30.66
CA ALA A 332 -42.79 27.34 -31.64
C ALA A 332 -42.16 28.54 -30.93
N VAL A 333 -41.08 29.05 -31.50
CA VAL A 333 -40.36 30.24 -31.01
C VAL A 333 -40.87 31.47 -31.73
N VAL A 334 -41.25 32.52 -30.98
CA VAL A 334 -41.82 33.76 -31.53
C VAL A 334 -41.18 34.99 -30.86
N PRO A 335 -40.58 35.92 -31.61
CA PRO A 335 -40.31 35.88 -33.04
C PRO A 335 -39.17 34.89 -33.37
N LEU A 336 -39.24 34.19 -34.50
CA LEU A 336 -38.17 33.31 -34.97
C LEU A 336 -37.10 34.14 -35.72
N LYS A 337 -35.88 34.18 -35.19
CA LYS A 337 -34.67 34.73 -35.82
C LYS A 337 -33.61 33.64 -35.83
N SER A 338 -32.66 33.71 -36.76
CA SER A 338 -31.49 32.83 -36.75
C SER A 338 -30.47 33.20 -35.66
N VAL A 339 -30.46 34.46 -35.21
CA VAL A 339 -29.53 35.00 -34.22
C VAL A 339 -30.25 35.99 -33.31
N TYR A 340 -29.99 35.90 -32.01
CA TYR A 340 -30.52 36.80 -30.97
C TYR A 340 -29.38 37.44 -30.19
N ASN A 341 -29.46 38.75 -29.96
CA ASN A 341 -28.46 39.45 -29.16
C ASN A 341 -28.68 39.21 -27.66
N GLU A 342 -27.62 39.37 -26.87
CA GLU A 342 -27.70 39.34 -25.41
C GLU A 342 -28.79 40.32 -24.90
N GLY A 343 -29.66 39.83 -24.02
CA GLY A 343 -30.83 40.54 -23.51
C GLY A 343 -32.10 40.45 -24.37
N GLU A 344 -32.02 40.00 -25.63
CA GLU A 344 -33.22 39.72 -26.43
C GLU A 344 -34.00 38.53 -25.87
N SER A 345 -35.33 38.65 -25.86
CA SER A 345 -36.22 37.64 -25.33
C SER A 345 -37.15 37.07 -26.41
N VAL A 346 -37.42 35.78 -26.34
CA VAL A 346 -38.37 35.08 -27.20
C VAL A 346 -39.49 34.46 -26.38
N LYS A 347 -40.68 34.44 -26.95
CA LYS A 347 -41.80 33.65 -26.40
C LYS A 347 -41.77 32.27 -27.03
N ILE A 348 -41.74 31.25 -26.19
CA ILE A 348 -41.90 29.86 -26.59
C ILE A 348 -43.35 29.49 -26.34
N LYS A 349 -44.05 29.11 -27.41
CA LYS A 349 -45.45 28.70 -27.38
C LYS A 349 -45.56 27.21 -27.64
N CYS A 350 -46.15 26.46 -26.70
CA CYS A 350 -46.37 25.03 -26.90
C CYS A 350 -47.44 24.76 -27.97
N ASN A 351 -47.29 23.66 -28.69
CA ASN A 351 -48.24 23.18 -29.69
C ASN A 351 -49.59 22.80 -29.05
N ALA A 352 -50.63 22.67 -29.87
CA ALA A 352 -51.96 22.30 -29.40
C ALA A 352 -51.95 20.97 -28.63
N ARG A 353 -52.55 20.95 -27.43
CA ARG A 353 -52.56 19.83 -26.46
C ARG A 353 -51.24 19.60 -25.70
N CYS A 354 -50.31 20.57 -25.73
CA CYS A 354 -49.09 20.56 -24.93
C CYS A 354 -49.01 21.80 -24.03
N SER A 355 -48.36 21.66 -22.87
CA SER A 355 -48.15 22.74 -21.90
C SER A 355 -46.80 22.55 -21.19
N PHE A 356 -46.30 23.61 -20.59
CA PHE A 356 -45.17 23.54 -19.68
C PHE A 356 -45.58 22.82 -18.38
N PRO A 357 -44.61 22.37 -17.54
CA PRO A 357 -44.90 21.66 -16.29
C PRO A 357 -45.79 22.42 -15.30
N ASP A 358 -45.78 23.75 -15.35
CA ASP A 358 -46.61 24.64 -14.54
C ASP A 358 -48.04 24.85 -15.11
N GLY A 359 -48.36 24.20 -16.23
CA GLY A 359 -49.66 24.32 -16.91
C GLY A 359 -49.77 25.52 -17.85
N THR A 360 -48.75 26.38 -17.94
CA THR A 360 -48.74 27.50 -18.88
C THR A 360 -48.55 27.02 -20.32
N LYS A 361 -49.06 27.80 -21.29
CA LYS A 361 -48.95 27.48 -22.73
C LYS A 361 -47.87 28.28 -23.44
N GLU A 362 -47.41 29.36 -22.82
CA GLU A 362 -46.42 30.28 -23.37
C GLU A 362 -45.50 30.75 -22.25
N VAL A 363 -44.20 30.78 -22.51
CA VAL A 363 -43.20 31.26 -21.57
C VAL A 363 -42.17 32.13 -22.29
N THR A 364 -41.55 33.06 -21.58
CA THR A 364 -40.52 33.95 -22.14
C THR A 364 -39.14 33.56 -21.63
N VAL A 365 -38.20 33.37 -22.55
CA VAL A 365 -36.78 33.12 -22.25
C VAL A 365 -35.93 34.23 -22.84
N ALA A 366 -34.86 34.60 -22.14
CA ALA A 366 -33.95 35.66 -22.56
C ALA A 366 -32.57 35.08 -22.93
N CYS A 367 -31.94 35.61 -23.98
CA CYS A 367 -30.58 35.26 -24.35
C CYS A 367 -29.61 35.85 -23.32
N GLN A 368 -28.87 35.00 -22.63
CA GLN A 368 -27.88 35.41 -21.62
C GLN A 368 -26.48 35.63 -22.22
N GLY A 369 -26.35 35.52 -23.55
CA GLY A 369 -25.05 35.52 -24.24
C GLY A 369 -24.46 34.12 -24.29
N GLN A 370 -23.25 33.98 -24.83
CA GLN A 370 -22.50 32.71 -24.88
C GLN A 370 -23.25 31.47 -25.44
N LYS A 371 -24.20 31.68 -26.37
CA LYS A 371 -25.10 30.62 -26.89
C LYS A 371 -26.04 30.00 -25.83
N THR A 372 -26.22 30.63 -24.67
CA THR A 372 -27.06 30.15 -23.56
C THR A 372 -28.31 31.01 -23.37
N TRP A 373 -29.46 30.34 -23.21
CA TRP A 373 -30.73 30.97 -22.85
C TRP A 373 -30.96 30.87 -21.33
N SER A 374 -31.77 31.77 -20.76
CA SER A 374 -32.06 31.86 -19.31
C SER A 374 -32.46 30.53 -18.66
N TYR A 375 -33.18 29.70 -19.40
CA TYR A 375 -33.48 28.30 -19.10
C TYR A 375 -34.03 27.65 -20.38
N PHE A 376 -34.02 26.32 -20.45
CA PHE A 376 -34.58 25.57 -21.57
C PHE A 376 -35.92 24.94 -21.18
N PRO A 377 -37.06 25.52 -21.59
CA PRO A 377 -38.36 25.00 -21.21
C PRO A 377 -38.84 23.89 -22.14
N GLU A 378 -39.32 22.79 -21.56
CA GLU A 378 -39.83 21.63 -22.30
C GLU A 378 -41.37 21.61 -22.36
N CYS A 379 -41.93 21.53 -23.56
CA CYS A 379 -43.37 21.34 -23.76
C CYS A 379 -43.76 19.87 -23.63
N ARG A 380 -44.62 19.54 -22.65
CA ARG A 380 -45.16 18.19 -22.44
C ARG A 380 -46.57 18.08 -22.98
N CYS A 381 -46.82 17.10 -23.83
CA CYS A 381 -48.13 16.88 -24.45
C CYS A 381 -49.01 15.96 -23.61
N GLY A 382 -50.30 16.29 -23.50
CA GLY A 382 -51.26 15.62 -22.60
C GLY A 382 -51.46 14.13 -22.82
N TYR A 383 -51.03 13.58 -23.96
CA TYR A 383 -51.02 12.13 -24.20
C TYR A 383 -50.05 11.41 -23.25
N VAL A 384 -48.92 12.03 -22.90
CA VAL A 384 -47.95 11.47 -21.96
C VAL A 384 -48.48 11.51 -20.53
N ILE A 385 -49.18 12.59 -20.14
CA ILE A 385 -49.82 12.71 -18.83
C ILE A 385 -50.96 11.69 -18.71
N ALA A 386 -51.78 11.53 -19.75
CA ALA A 386 -52.83 10.51 -19.79
C ALA A 386 -52.27 9.09 -19.71
N CYS A 387 -51.17 8.78 -20.42
CA CYS A 387 -50.49 7.48 -20.29
C CYS A 387 -49.95 7.25 -18.88
N ILE A 388 -49.35 8.25 -18.23
CA ILE A 388 -48.88 8.15 -16.85
C ILE A 388 -50.06 7.92 -15.91
N CYS A 389 -51.16 8.68 -16.05
CA CYS A 389 -52.36 8.49 -15.24
C CYS A 389 -52.99 7.11 -15.45
N VAL A 390 -53.07 6.63 -16.69
CA VAL A 390 -53.57 5.28 -17.02
C VAL A 390 -52.64 4.21 -16.45
N LEU A 391 -51.32 4.37 -16.55
CA LEU A 391 -50.36 3.45 -15.92
C LEU A 391 -50.49 3.45 -14.39
N VAL A 392 -50.62 4.61 -13.75
CA VAL A 392 -50.85 4.72 -12.30
C VAL A 392 -52.17 4.06 -11.92
N VAL A 393 -53.24 4.28 -12.68
CA VAL A 393 -54.54 3.63 -12.46
C VAL A 393 -54.44 2.11 -12.65
N ILE A 394 -53.74 1.64 -13.69
CA ILE A 394 -53.50 0.20 -13.91
C ILE A 394 -52.70 -0.38 -12.75
N VAL A 395 -51.63 0.29 -12.28
CA VAL A 395 -50.83 -0.16 -11.14
C VAL A 395 -51.67 -0.19 -9.85
N VAL A 396 -52.51 0.82 -9.61
CA VAL A 396 -53.42 0.87 -8.46
C VAL A 396 -54.49 -0.23 -8.56
N LEU A 397 -55.05 -0.48 -9.75
CA LEU A 397 -56.03 -1.55 -9.98
C LEU A 397 -55.38 -2.93 -9.85
N LEU A 398 -54.15 -3.11 -10.32
CA LEU A 398 -53.38 -4.35 -10.13
C LEU A 398 -53.06 -4.56 -8.65
N ALA A 399 -52.67 -3.52 -7.92
CA ALA A 399 -52.43 -3.57 -6.47
C ALA A 399 -53.73 -3.89 -5.71
N ALA A 400 -54.85 -3.26 -6.08
CA ALA A 400 -56.17 -3.53 -5.51
C ALA A 400 -56.66 -4.94 -5.84
N PHE A 401 -56.43 -5.44 -7.06
CA PHE A 401 -56.72 -6.82 -7.46
C PHE A 401 -55.87 -7.83 -6.67
N TRP A 402 -54.59 -7.54 -6.45
CA TRP A 402 -53.74 -8.34 -5.57
C TRP A 402 -54.23 -8.35 -4.12
N ALA A 403 -54.68 -7.21 -3.58
CA ALA A 403 -55.28 -7.11 -2.26
C ALA A 403 -56.63 -7.89 -2.18
N TYR A 404 -57.48 -7.76 -3.20
CA TYR A 404 -58.75 -8.49 -3.32
C TYR A 404 -58.53 -10.01 -3.40
N LYS A 405 -57.59 -10.48 -4.21
CA LYS A 405 -57.23 -11.89 -4.30
C LYS A 405 -56.71 -12.42 -2.96
N LYS A 406 -55.93 -11.63 -2.21
CA LYS A 406 -55.47 -11.98 -0.86
C LYS A 406 -56.63 -12.05 0.15
N PHE A 407 -57.64 -11.19 0.00
CA PHE A 407 -58.81 -11.15 0.88
C PHE A 407 -59.81 -12.28 0.59
N PHE A 408 -60.06 -12.62 -0.68
CA PHE A 408 -61.01 -13.67 -1.07
C PHE A 408 -60.43 -15.09 -1.08
N SER A 409 -59.10 -15.24 -1.00
CA SER A 409 -58.49 -16.56 -0.79
C SER A 409 -58.64 -17.07 0.65
N GLN A 410 -59.22 -16.31 1.59
CA GLN A 410 -59.37 -16.72 3.00
C GLN A 410 -60.78 -17.17 3.43
N ASN A 411 -61.81 -17.07 2.59
CA ASN A 411 -63.17 -17.49 2.93
C ASN A 411 -63.57 -18.81 2.25
N GLY A 412 -62.81 -19.88 2.51
CA GLY A 412 -63.07 -21.16 1.88
C GLY A 412 -62.35 -22.38 2.46
N LYS A 413 -62.31 -22.58 3.79
CA LYS A 413 -62.43 -23.95 4.35
C LYS A 413 -62.76 -23.96 5.85
N ARG A 414 -63.70 -24.85 6.14
CA ARG A 414 -64.50 -25.07 7.35
C ARG A 414 -63.69 -25.83 8.42
N ASP A 415 -63.98 -25.54 9.69
CA ASP A 415 -63.44 -26.20 10.88
C ASP A 415 -63.52 -27.73 10.86
N SER A 416 -62.42 -28.36 11.27
CA SER A 416 -62.43 -29.64 11.99
C SER A 416 -61.12 -29.77 12.77
N THR A 417 -61.13 -29.40 14.05
CA THR A 417 -60.10 -29.78 15.01
C THR A 417 -60.16 -31.29 15.25
N PRO A 418 -59.01 -31.95 15.46
CA PRO A 418 -58.76 -32.39 16.83
C PRO A 418 -57.31 -32.18 17.29
N CYS A 419 -57.19 -31.96 18.59
CA CYS A 419 -55.96 -31.87 19.34
C CYS A 419 -55.08 -33.12 19.14
N THR A 420 -53.76 -32.97 19.10
CA THR A 420 -52.82 -33.53 20.08
C THR A 420 -51.35 -33.36 19.66
N ALA A 421 -50.51 -33.34 20.71
CA ALA A 421 -49.08 -33.62 20.76
C ALA A 421 -48.09 -32.47 20.51
N GLU A 422 -47.41 -32.15 21.62
CA GLU A 422 -46.07 -31.57 21.73
C GLU A 422 -45.09 -32.13 20.68
N TYR A 423 -44.09 -31.36 20.27
CA TYR A 423 -42.71 -31.58 20.69
C TYR A 423 -41.83 -30.38 20.36
N LYS A 424 -40.95 -30.11 21.32
CA LYS A 424 -39.85 -29.16 21.29
C LYS A 424 -38.81 -29.54 20.23
N MET A 425 -38.00 -28.51 19.96
CA MET A 425 -36.57 -28.53 19.63
C MET A 425 -36.13 -28.33 18.18
N CYS A 426 -35.26 -27.32 18.09
CA CYS A 426 -33.96 -27.31 17.42
C CYS A 426 -33.88 -26.82 15.97
N LYS A 427 -33.35 -25.58 15.87
CA LYS A 427 -32.02 -25.24 15.34
C LYS A 427 -31.61 -25.92 14.02
N ALA A 428 -31.31 -25.10 13.03
CA ALA A 428 -29.96 -25.05 12.48
C ALA A 428 -29.59 -23.60 12.23
#